data_AF-A0A967MIR4-F1
#
_entry.id   AF-A0A967MIR4-F1
#
_cell.length_a   1.000
_cell.length_b   1.000
_cell.length_c   1.000
_cell.angle_alpha   90.00
_cell.angle_beta   90.00
_cell.angle_gamma   90.00
#
_symmetry.space_group_name_H-M   'P 1'
#
loop_
_entity.id
_entity.type
_entity.pdbx_description
1 polymer ?
#
loop_
_entity_poly.entity_id
_entity_poly.type
_entity_poly.pdbx_seq_one_letter_code
_entity_poly.pdbx_strand_id
1 'polypeptide(L)' 'MKPVLVVGGGLAGCEAAWQLAGRGQEVRLVEMRPRRTTPVHHG' A
#
# COMPACT_ATOMS: atom_id res chain seq x y z
N MET A 1 16.22 -5.80 11.21
CA MET A 1 14.82 -6.31 11.14
C MET A 1 14.34 -6.13 9.71
N LYS A 2 13.34 -6.90 9.25
CA LYS A 2 12.77 -6.71 7.90
C LYS A 2 11.49 -5.86 8.02
N PRO A 3 11.26 -4.88 7.13
CA PRO A 3 10.04 -4.09 7.15
C PRO A 3 8.80 -4.95 6.87
N VAL A 4 7.67 -4.57 7.46
CA VAL A 4 6.37 -5.17 7.14
C VAL A 4 5.94 -4.71 5.75
N LEU A 5 5.70 -5.65 4.83
CA LEU A 5 5.19 -5.37 3.50
C LEU A 5 3.66 -5.40 3.51
N VAL A 6 3.04 -4.29 3.14
CA VAL A 6 1.60 -4.18 2.92
C VAL A 6 1.34 -4.08 1.42
N VAL A 7 0.55 -5.01 0.86
CA VAL A 7 0.21 -5.04 -0.57
C VAL A 7 -1.24 -4.60 -0.75
N GLY A 8 -1.46 -3.60 -1.60
CA GLY A 8 -2.73 -2.91 -1.81
C GLY A 8 -2.80 -1.59 -1.03
N GLY A 9 -2.92 -0.46 -1.73
CA GLY A 9 -3.10 0.90 -1.22
C GLY A 9 -4.55 1.38 -1.25
N GLY A 10 -5.52 0.46 -1.20
CA GLY A 10 -6.91 0.79 -0.89
C GLY A 10 -7.08 1.18 0.59
N LEU A 11 -8.31 1.52 1.00
CA LEU A 11 -8.61 2.00 2.36
C LEU A 11 -8.02 1.09 3.47
N ALA A 12 -8.26 -0.22 3.39
CA ALA A 12 -7.79 -1.17 4.39
C ALA A 12 -6.25 -1.28 4.45
N GLY A 13 -5.58 -1.20 3.29
CA GLY A 13 -4.12 -1.30 3.23
C GLY A 13 -3.42 -0.05 3.76
N CYS A 14 -3.97 1.13 3.45
CA CYS A 14 -3.51 2.39 4.02
C CYS A 14 -3.69 2.43 5.54
N GLU A 15 -4.85 1.99 6.06
CA GLU A 15 -5.11 1.94 7.50
C GLU A 15 -4.15 0.96 8.21
N ALA A 16 -3.94 -0.23 7.64
CA ALA A 16 -2.99 -1.19 8.20
C ALA A 16 -1.56 -0.63 8.24
N ALA A 17 -1.11 0.03 7.17
CA ALA A 17 0.20 0.65 7.11
C ALA A 17 0.36 1.78 8.13
N TRP A 18 -0.68 2.64 8.27
CA TRP A 18 -0.71 3.72 9.27
C TRP A 18 -0.57 3.15 10.68
N GLN A 19 -1.42 2.19 11.05
CA GLN A 19 -1.46 1.65 12.41
C GLN A 19 -0.13 0.96 12.77
N LEU A 20 0.51 0.27 11.83
CA LEU A 20 1.83 -0.34 12.03
C LEU A 20 2.93 0.71 12.20
N ALA A 21 2.94 1.74 11.35
CA ALA A 21 3.91 2.83 11.44
C ALA A 21 3.78 3.60 12.77
N GLY A 22 2.54 3.88 13.22
CA GLY A 22 2.27 4.52 14.51
C GLY A 22 2.72 3.71 15.72
N ARG A 23 2.91 2.39 15.56
CA ARG A 23 3.46 1.47 16.58
C ARG A 23 4.98 1.28 16.46
N GLY A 24 5.65 2.09 15.64
CA GLY A 24 7.10 2.06 15.46
C GLY A 24 7.61 0.93 14.57
N GLN A 25 6.75 0.28 13.79
CA GLN A 25 7.19 -0.71 12.80
C GLN A 25 7.65 -0.01 11.52
N GLU A 26 8.74 -0.49 10.93
CA GLU A 26 9.12 -0.10 9.58
C GLU A 26 8.16 -0.75 8.58
N VAL A 27 7.48 0.05 7.75
CA VAL A 27 6.44 -0.42 6.83
C VAL A 27 6.78 -0.03 5.40
N ARG A 28 6.62 -0.97 4.47
CA ARG A 28 6.60 -0.72 3.02
C ARG A 28 5.20 -1.00 2.48
N LEU A 29 4.49 0.04 2.05
CA LEU A 29 3.20 -0.08 1.37
C LEU A 29 3.41 -0.06 -0.15
N VAL A 30 2.86 -1.06 -0.86
CA VAL A 30 2.91 -1.15 -2.33
C VAL A 30 1.50 -1.29 -2.90
N GLU A 31 1.17 -0.51 -3.94
CA GLU A 31 -0.08 -0.60 -4.70
C GLU A 31 0.23 -0.98 -6.14
N MET A 32 -0.55 -1.90 -6.70
CA MET A 32 -0.34 -2.43 -8.05
C MET A 32 -0.88 -1.49 -9.13
N ARG A 33 -1.91 -0.68 -8.83
CA ARG A 33 -2.50 0.24 -9.81
C ARG A 33 -1.43 1.17 -10.36
N PRO A 34 -1.34 1.26 -11.69
CA PRO A 34 -0.29 2.04 -12.31
C PRO A 34 -0.54 3.52 -12.05
N ARG A 35 0.54 4.27 -11.83
CA ARG A 35 0.48 5.74 -11.81
C ARG A 35 -0.02 6.34 -13.13
N ARG A 36 0.15 5.61 -14.23
CA ARG A 36 -0.34 5.94 -15.57
C ARG A 36 -1.37 4.91 -15.98
N THR A 37 -2.61 5.33 -16.14
CA THR A 37 -3.69 4.47 -16.64
C THR A 37 -3.36 4.01 -18.06
N THR A 38 -3.57 2.73 -18.33
CA THR A 38 -3.51 2.17 -19.69
C THR A 38 -4.92 1.98 -20.23
N PRO A 39 -5.10 1.80 -21.55
CA PRO A 39 -6.42 1.68 -22.16
C PRO A 39 -7.33 0.60 -21.55
N VAL A 40 -6.75 -0.43 -20.93
CA VAL A 40 -7.47 -1.51 -20.24
C VAL A 40 -8.14 -1.08 -18.91
N HIS A 41 -7.95 0.18 -18.47
CA HIS A 41 -8.54 0.72 -17.24
C HIS A 41 -9.68 1.73 -17.50
N HIS A 42 -10.16 1.88 -18.75
CA HIS A 42 -11.28 2.77 -19.13
C HIS A 42 -12.65 2.08 -19.06
N GLY A 43 -12.90 1.30 -18.00
CA GLY A 43 -14.26 0.83 -17.70
C GLY A 43 -15.17 1.97 -17.31
#